data_AF-A0A0K2TUT4-F1
#
_entry.id   AF-A0A0K2TUT4-F1
#
_cell.length_a   1.000
_cell.length_b   1.000
_cell.length_c   1.000
_cell.angle_alpha   90.00
_cell.angle_beta   90.00
_cell.angle_gamma   90.00
#
_symmetry.space_group_name_H-M   'P 1'
#
loop_
_entity.id
_entity.type
_entity.pdbx_description
1 polymer ?
#
loop_
_entity_poly.entity_id
_entity_poly.type
_entity_poly.pdbx_seq_one_letter_code
_entity_poly.pdbx_strand_id
1 'polypeptide(L)'
;EVYAISKDLMEGTGSALFDHIASCLAKFVHTRKIQDKNLPLGFTFSFPCRQKGLAVGELISWTKGFKCLGVEGEDVVTLLMKAVKKRDDINVDIAAILNDTTGCLMSCAWKNPKCRIGLIIGTGTNACYLEELDNVDLWDGDSNEPKHMIVNTEWGAFGDHGELDYIQTKWDKRVDEGSINPVNEGLIFNG
;
A
#
# COMPACT_ATOMS: atom_id res chain seq x y z
N GLU A 1 0.23 12.63 -14.73
CA GLU A 1 -1.21 12.85 -14.91
C GLU A 1 -1.91 12.29 -13.70
N VAL A 2 -3.02 12.89 -13.26
CA VAL A 2 -3.80 12.42 -12.11
C VAL A 2 -5.11 11.89 -12.64
N TYR A 3 -5.43 10.64 -12.32
CA TYR A 3 -6.71 10.02 -12.67
C TYR A 3 -7.51 9.86 -11.39
N ALA A 4 -8.61 10.61 -11.27
CA ALA A 4 -9.47 10.52 -10.10
C ALA A 4 -10.18 9.15 -10.05
N ILE A 5 -10.37 8.64 -8.84
CA ILE A 5 -11.20 7.47 -8.54
C ILE A 5 -12.51 8.02 -7.98
N SER A 6 -13.65 7.65 -8.57
CA SER A 6 -14.96 8.07 -8.06
C SER A 6 -15.29 7.34 -6.77
N LYS A 7 -16.16 7.94 -5.95
CA LYS A 7 -16.64 7.31 -4.71
C LYS A 7 -17.28 5.94 -4.98
N ASP A 8 -18.06 5.83 -6.06
CA ASP A 8 -18.69 4.56 -6.46
C ASP A 8 -17.67 3.46 -6.77
N LEU A 9 -16.48 3.81 -7.26
CA LEU A 9 -15.39 2.85 -7.46
C LEU A 9 -14.72 2.48 -6.14
N MET A 10 -14.56 3.43 -5.21
CA MET A 10 -13.98 3.19 -3.88
C MET A 10 -14.83 2.25 -3.04
N GLU A 11 -16.15 2.27 -3.21
CA GLU A 11 -17.12 1.43 -2.47
C GLU A 11 -17.69 0.28 -3.32
N GLY A 12 -17.21 0.11 -4.56
CA GLY A 12 -17.73 -0.84 -5.55
C GLY A 12 -17.09 -2.23 -5.48
N THR A 13 -16.90 -2.87 -6.65
CA THR A 13 -16.21 -4.16 -6.74
C THR A 13 -14.72 -3.98 -7.03
N GLY A 14 -13.90 -4.91 -6.54
CA GLY A 14 -12.48 -4.95 -6.88
C GLY A 14 -12.22 -4.98 -8.37
N SER A 15 -12.96 -5.80 -9.14
CA SER A 15 -12.81 -5.85 -10.60
C SER A 15 -13.00 -4.47 -11.24
N ALA A 16 -14.03 -3.72 -10.83
CA ALA A 16 -14.27 -2.39 -11.39
C ALA A 16 -13.14 -1.41 -11.06
N LEU A 17 -12.58 -1.46 -9.84
CA LEU A 17 -11.44 -0.65 -9.44
C LEU A 17 -10.21 -0.96 -10.31
N PHE A 18 -9.82 -2.23 -10.42
CA PHE A 18 -8.62 -2.63 -11.19
C PHE A 18 -8.80 -2.43 -12.70
N ASP A 19 -10.01 -2.61 -13.24
CA ASP A 19 -10.32 -2.30 -14.65
C ASP A 19 -10.18 -0.79 -14.92
N HIS A 20 -10.58 0.07 -13.98
CA HIS A 20 -10.34 1.52 -14.07
C HIS A 20 -8.85 1.87 -14.03
N ILE A 21 -8.07 1.24 -13.14
CA ILE A 21 -6.61 1.43 -13.09
C ILE A 21 -5.96 1.01 -14.41
N ALA A 22 -6.32 -0.15 -14.96
CA ALA A 22 -5.82 -0.62 -16.25
C ALA A 22 -6.19 0.33 -17.41
N SER A 23 -7.41 0.90 -17.40
CA SER A 23 -7.83 1.92 -18.36
C SER A 23 -6.99 3.20 -18.26
N CYS A 24 -6.65 3.62 -17.03
CA CYS A 24 -5.78 4.78 -16.81
C CYS A 24 -4.34 4.51 -17.28
N LEU A 25 -3.80 3.31 -17.03
CA LEU A 25 -2.50 2.88 -17.55
C LEU A 25 -2.48 2.93 -19.08
N ALA A 26 -3.52 2.42 -19.75
CA ALA A 26 -3.60 2.47 -21.21
C ALA A 26 -3.64 3.89 -21.76
N LYS A 27 -4.44 4.79 -21.15
CA LYS A 27 -4.46 6.21 -21.52
C LYS A 27 -3.08 6.84 -21.40
N PHE A 28 -2.34 6.54 -20.33
CA PHE A 28 -0.98 7.04 -20.14
C PHE A 28 -0.03 6.51 -21.22
N VAL A 29 -0.03 5.20 -21.46
CA VAL A 29 0.82 4.53 -22.45
C VAL A 29 0.61 5.09 -23.86
N HIS A 30 -0.65 5.25 -24.28
CA HIS A 30 -1.00 5.83 -25.59
C HIS A 30 -0.61 7.31 -25.68
N THR A 31 -0.89 8.10 -24.64
CA THR A 31 -0.52 9.53 -24.60
C THR A 31 1.00 9.71 -24.72
N ARG A 32 1.78 8.80 -24.12
CA ARG A 32 3.24 8.81 -24.19
C ARG A 32 3.80 8.13 -25.44
N LYS A 33 2.97 7.49 -26.26
CA LYS A 33 3.36 6.75 -27.48
C LYS A 33 4.40 5.65 -27.19
N ILE A 34 4.16 4.86 -26.14
CA ILE A 34 5.05 3.78 -25.69
C ILE A 34 4.37 2.40 -25.68
N GLN A 35 3.26 2.24 -26.39
CA GLN A 35 2.47 1.01 -26.44
C GLN A 35 3.22 -0.20 -26.99
N ASP A 36 4.25 0.01 -27.82
CA ASP A 36 5.04 -1.06 -28.43
C ASP A 36 6.13 -1.62 -27.49
N LYS A 37 6.22 -1.12 -26.26
CA LYS A 37 7.21 -1.56 -25.27
C LYS A 37 6.58 -2.46 -24.23
N ASN A 38 7.32 -3.45 -23.76
CA ASN A 38 7.01 -4.11 -22.50
C ASN A 38 7.52 -3.23 -21.35
N LEU A 39 6.62 -2.77 -20.48
CA LEU A 39 6.93 -1.82 -19.42
C LEU A 39 6.96 -2.51 -18.05
N PRO A 40 8.11 -2.56 -17.35
CA PRO A 40 8.14 -2.96 -15.95
C PRO A 40 7.51 -1.87 -15.09
N LEU A 41 6.46 -2.21 -14.36
CA LEU A 41 5.72 -1.31 -13.47
C LEU A 41 6.05 -1.60 -12.02
N GLY A 42 6.49 -0.57 -11.29
CA GLY A 42 6.45 -0.55 -9.83
C GLY A 42 5.05 -0.14 -9.38
N PHE A 43 4.35 -1.02 -8.67
CA PHE A 43 3.00 -0.79 -8.20
C PHE A 43 3.02 -0.31 -6.74
N THR A 44 2.95 1.00 -6.55
CA THR A 44 2.79 1.56 -5.20
C THR A 44 1.33 1.44 -4.77
N PHE A 45 1.08 0.57 -3.80
CA PHE A 45 -0.25 0.27 -3.28
C PHE A 45 -0.30 0.58 -1.78
N SER A 46 -0.71 1.81 -1.46
CA SER A 46 -0.65 2.38 -0.10
C SER A 46 -1.79 1.92 0.81
N PHE A 47 -1.95 0.61 0.94
CA PHE A 47 -2.88 -0.02 1.87
C PHE A 47 -2.14 -1.12 2.66
N PRO A 48 -2.65 -1.50 3.85
CA PRO A 48 -2.09 -2.61 4.62
C PRO A 48 -2.05 -3.90 3.78
N CYS A 49 -0.85 -4.36 3.44
CA CYS A 49 -0.63 -5.55 2.64
C CYS A 49 0.34 -6.51 3.32
N ARG A 50 0.06 -7.80 3.24
CA ARG A 50 1.01 -8.86 3.55
C ARG A 50 1.81 -9.16 2.29
N GLN A 51 3.04 -8.65 2.25
CA GLN A 51 3.95 -8.87 1.14
C GLN A 51 4.62 -10.25 1.27
N LYS A 52 4.32 -11.17 0.33
CA LYS A 52 4.88 -12.53 0.30
C LYS A 52 6.02 -12.69 -0.71
N GLY A 53 6.30 -11.64 -1.48
CA GLY A 53 7.35 -11.59 -2.48
C GLY A 53 7.42 -10.21 -3.13
N LEU A 54 8.43 -9.99 -3.98
CA LEU A 54 8.65 -8.68 -4.59
C LEU A 54 7.42 -8.18 -5.36
N ALA A 55 6.72 -9.07 -6.07
CA ALA A 55 5.51 -8.76 -6.83
C ALA A 55 4.31 -9.61 -6.35
N VAL A 56 4.20 -9.85 -5.03
CA VAL A 56 3.05 -10.56 -4.44
C VAL A 56 2.65 -9.84 -3.16
N GLY A 57 1.44 -9.29 -3.13
CA GLY A 57 0.94 -8.53 -1.99
C GLY A 57 -0.54 -8.80 -1.74
N GLU A 58 -0.84 -9.46 -0.62
CA GLU A 58 -2.20 -9.75 -0.21
C GLU A 58 -2.75 -8.57 0.58
N LEU A 59 -3.88 -7.99 0.18
CA LEU A 59 -4.52 -6.92 0.95
C LEU A 59 -5.04 -7.48 2.29
N ILE A 60 -4.68 -6.86 3.41
CA ILE A 60 -5.18 -7.25 4.74
C ILE A 60 -6.53 -6.59 5.00
N SER A 61 -6.58 -5.26 4.89
CA SER A 61 -7.79 -4.47 5.13
C SER A 61 -7.77 -3.18 4.34
N TRP A 62 -8.94 -2.70 3.95
CA TRP A 62 -9.07 -1.37 3.35
C TRP A 62 -8.96 -0.25 4.38
N THR A 63 -8.36 0.86 3.96
CA THR A 63 -8.29 2.11 4.72
C THR A 63 -8.69 3.28 3.84
N LYS A 64 -8.62 4.52 4.35
CA LYS A 64 -8.81 5.75 3.56
C LYS A 64 -10.19 5.83 2.86
N GLY A 65 -11.20 5.20 3.44
CA GLY A 65 -12.57 5.17 2.90
C GLY A 65 -12.79 4.22 1.71
N PHE A 66 -11.83 3.35 1.39
CA PHE A 66 -12.04 2.26 0.42
C PHE A 66 -12.82 1.12 1.08
N LYS A 67 -13.63 0.41 0.28
CA LYS A 67 -14.36 -0.79 0.71
C LYS A 67 -14.70 -1.69 -0.48
N CYS A 68 -13.77 -1.84 -1.42
CA CYS A 68 -14.03 -2.62 -2.63
C CYS A 68 -14.19 -4.11 -2.32
N LEU A 69 -15.30 -4.69 -2.77
CA LEU A 69 -15.62 -6.11 -2.55
C LEU A 69 -14.67 -7.04 -3.32
N GLY A 70 -14.25 -8.14 -2.68
CA GLY A 70 -13.44 -9.19 -3.30
C GLY A 70 -11.98 -8.81 -3.53
N VAL A 71 -11.40 -8.02 -2.62
CA VAL A 71 -9.97 -7.63 -2.67
C VAL A 71 -9.25 -7.95 -1.36
N GLU A 72 -9.89 -7.77 -0.20
CA GLU A 72 -9.30 -8.19 1.08
C GLU A 72 -9.06 -9.71 1.08
N GLY A 73 -7.86 -10.13 1.48
CA GLY A 73 -7.38 -11.51 1.40
C GLY A 73 -6.85 -11.93 0.01
N GLU A 74 -6.92 -11.07 -1.01
CA GLU A 74 -6.49 -11.38 -2.37
C GLU A 74 -5.16 -10.69 -2.74
N ASP A 75 -4.40 -11.32 -3.64
CA ASP A 75 -3.17 -10.73 -4.20
C ASP A 75 -3.51 -9.62 -5.22
N VAL A 76 -3.23 -8.38 -4.84
CA VAL A 76 -3.58 -7.20 -5.64
C VAL A 76 -2.74 -7.08 -6.92
N VAL A 77 -1.55 -7.68 -6.95
CA VAL A 77 -0.73 -7.75 -8.18
C VAL A 77 -1.43 -8.63 -9.20
N THR A 78 -1.90 -9.82 -8.77
CA THR A 78 -2.70 -10.70 -9.62
C THR A 78 -3.98 -10.03 -10.11
N LEU A 79 -4.68 -9.28 -9.26
CA LEU A 79 -5.89 -8.56 -9.66
C LEU A 79 -5.61 -7.48 -10.73
N LEU A 80 -4.55 -6.69 -10.56
CA LEU A 80 -4.15 -5.70 -11.56
C LEU A 80 -3.68 -6.36 -12.86
N MET A 81 -2.88 -7.43 -12.80
CA MET A 81 -2.46 -8.18 -13.99
C MET A 81 -3.64 -8.79 -14.74
N LYS A 82 -4.67 -9.30 -14.04
CA LYS A 82 -5.91 -9.77 -14.67
C LYS A 82 -6.61 -8.63 -15.42
N ALA A 83 -6.71 -7.45 -14.84
CA ALA A 83 -7.32 -6.29 -15.49
C ALA A 83 -6.52 -5.80 -16.72
N VAL A 84 -5.18 -5.78 -16.62
CA VAL A 84 -4.30 -5.44 -17.75
C VAL A 84 -4.44 -6.47 -18.88
N LYS A 85 -4.48 -7.77 -18.57
CA LYS A 85 -4.63 -8.85 -19.58
C LYS A 85 -5.97 -8.85 -20.33
N LYS A 86 -7.01 -8.19 -19.80
CA LYS A 86 -8.27 -7.98 -20.54
C LYS A 86 -8.10 -7.01 -21.71
N ARG A 87 -6.98 -6.28 -21.76
CA ARG A 87 -6.67 -5.29 -22.78
C ARG A 87 -5.68 -5.85 -23.80
N ASP A 88 -5.85 -5.45 -25.05
CA ASP A 88 -5.00 -5.80 -26.19
C ASP A 88 -4.09 -4.65 -26.65
N ASP A 89 -4.23 -3.47 -26.02
CA ASP A 89 -3.61 -2.22 -26.44
C ASP A 89 -2.39 -1.79 -25.59
N ILE A 90 -2.04 -2.57 -24.56
CA ILE A 90 -0.87 -2.34 -23.70
C ILE A 90 -0.20 -3.66 -23.29
N ASN A 91 1.11 -3.59 -23.04
CA ASN A 91 1.89 -4.69 -22.46
C ASN A 91 2.67 -4.20 -21.23
N VAL A 92 2.22 -4.61 -20.04
CA VAL A 92 2.77 -4.15 -18.75
C VAL A 92 2.97 -5.35 -17.84
N ASP A 93 4.16 -5.46 -17.27
CA ASP A 93 4.52 -6.47 -16.28
C ASP A 93 4.78 -5.78 -14.93
N ILE A 94 4.16 -6.27 -13.85
CA ILE A 94 4.40 -5.73 -12.52
C ILE A 94 5.70 -6.32 -11.97
N ALA A 95 6.71 -5.46 -11.84
CA ALA A 95 8.04 -5.85 -11.37
C ALA A 95 8.12 -5.90 -9.84
N ALA A 96 7.40 -5.01 -9.16
CA ALA A 96 7.37 -4.95 -7.71
C ALA A 96 6.08 -4.30 -7.20
N ILE A 97 5.66 -4.68 -6.00
CA ILE A 97 4.68 -3.97 -5.18
C ILE A 97 5.39 -3.36 -3.97
N LEU A 98 5.01 -2.13 -3.61
CA LEU A 98 5.58 -1.43 -2.47
C LEU A 98 4.56 -0.47 -1.84
N ASN A 99 4.80 -0.10 -0.58
CA ASN A 99 4.09 0.99 0.09
C ASN A 99 4.66 2.37 -0.34
N ASP A 100 3.87 3.43 -0.23
CA ASP A 100 4.32 4.79 -0.57
C ASP A 100 5.51 5.26 0.25
N THR A 101 5.54 4.91 1.52
CA THR A 101 6.57 5.33 2.46
C THR A 101 7.88 4.60 2.16
N THR A 102 7.82 3.31 1.82
CA THR A 102 8.95 2.52 1.28
C THR A 102 9.47 3.11 -0.03
N GLY A 103 8.57 3.48 -0.95
CA GLY A 103 8.94 4.11 -2.22
C GLY A 103 9.62 5.46 -2.02
N CYS A 104 9.15 6.24 -1.06
CA CYS A 104 9.77 7.50 -0.64
C CYS A 104 11.20 7.27 -0.13
N LEU A 105 11.38 6.32 0.80
CA LEU A 105 12.70 5.95 1.32
C LEU A 105 13.65 5.51 0.20
N MET A 106 13.22 4.60 -0.67
CA MET A 106 14.06 4.09 -1.77
C MET A 106 14.47 5.20 -2.74
N SER A 107 13.54 6.10 -3.09
CA SER A 107 13.81 7.25 -3.98
C SER A 107 14.82 8.23 -3.37
N CYS A 108 14.71 8.49 -2.06
CA CYS A 108 15.67 9.32 -1.34
C CYS A 108 17.03 8.61 -1.17
N ALA A 109 17.02 7.31 -0.86
CA ALA A 109 18.22 6.50 -0.70
C ALA A 109 19.03 6.39 -2.00
N TRP A 110 18.37 6.35 -3.15
CA TRP A 110 19.00 6.39 -4.46
C TRP A 110 19.88 7.64 -4.66
N LYS A 111 19.44 8.79 -4.14
CA LYS A 111 20.20 10.05 -4.22
C LYS A 111 21.19 10.21 -3.08
N ASN A 112 20.83 9.75 -1.88
CA ASN A 112 21.64 9.83 -0.67
C ASN A 112 21.67 8.46 0.02
N PRO A 113 22.77 7.70 -0.13
CA PRO A 113 22.92 6.37 0.47
C PRO A 113 22.84 6.33 2.00
N LYS A 114 22.84 7.49 2.69
CA LYS A 114 22.65 7.60 4.14
C LYS A 114 21.18 7.72 4.57
N CYS A 115 20.23 7.77 3.63
CA CYS A 115 18.81 7.79 3.97
C CYS A 115 18.41 6.47 4.64
N ARG A 116 17.76 6.55 5.80
CA ARG A 116 17.38 5.39 6.62
C ARG A 116 15.92 5.38 7.04
N ILE A 117 15.21 6.52 6.91
CA ILE A 117 13.81 6.67 7.32
C ILE A 117 13.06 7.35 6.18
N GLY A 118 11.92 6.77 5.80
CA GLY A 118 10.88 7.40 4.99
C GLY A 118 9.74 7.82 5.90
N LEU A 119 9.20 9.03 5.68
CA LEU A 119 8.14 9.60 6.51
C LEU A 119 7.16 10.34 5.61
N ILE A 120 5.88 9.96 5.71
CA ILE A 120 4.77 10.65 5.06
C ILE A 120 3.98 11.39 6.14
N ILE A 121 3.84 12.70 5.98
CA ILE A 121 2.97 13.56 6.78
C ILE A 121 2.06 14.32 5.82
N GLY A 122 0.78 13.94 5.77
CA GLY A 122 -0.21 14.56 4.90
C GLY A 122 -1.63 14.22 5.38
N THR A 123 -2.51 13.86 4.45
CA THR A 123 -3.88 13.39 4.80
C THR A 123 -3.85 12.17 5.71
N GLY A 124 -2.80 11.36 5.63
CA GLY A 124 -2.45 10.34 6.61
C GLY A 124 -1.00 10.50 7.06
N THR A 125 -0.60 9.70 8.04
CA THR A 125 0.78 9.61 8.51
C THR A 125 1.28 8.17 8.44
N ASN A 126 2.50 7.97 7.96
CA ASN A 126 3.18 6.67 8.00
C ASN A 126 4.70 6.85 8.04
N ALA A 127 5.41 5.86 8.60
CA ALA A 127 6.85 5.78 8.57
C ALA A 127 7.34 4.40 8.09
N CYS A 128 8.50 4.40 7.47
CA CYS A 128 9.26 3.18 7.25
C CYS A 128 10.74 3.47 7.52
N TYR A 129 11.50 2.43 7.82
CA TYR A 129 12.93 2.59 8.08
C TYR A 129 13.72 1.37 7.65
N LEU A 130 15.03 1.55 7.48
CA LEU A 130 15.96 0.46 7.22
C LEU A 130 16.43 -0.12 8.56
N GLU A 131 16.12 -1.39 8.79
CA GLU A 131 16.48 -2.17 9.96
C GLU A 131 17.52 -3.24 9.59
N GLU A 132 18.37 -3.58 10.55
CA GLU A 132 19.26 -4.74 10.48
C GLU A 132 18.43 -6.02 10.58
N LEU A 133 18.66 -6.97 9.68
CA LEU A 133 17.86 -8.20 9.60
C LEU A 133 17.87 -8.99 10.92
N ASP A 134 18.97 -8.92 11.67
CA ASP A 134 19.15 -9.56 12.97
C ASP A 134 18.19 -9.00 14.06
N ASN A 135 17.58 -7.84 13.84
CA ASN A 135 16.57 -7.23 14.74
C ASN A 135 15.12 -7.50 14.30
N VAL A 136 14.91 -8.21 13.18
CA VAL A 136 13.57 -8.51 12.64
C VAL A 136 13.16 -9.93 13.03
N ASP A 137 12.73 -10.11 14.28
CA ASP A 137 12.42 -11.43 14.87
C ASP A 137 11.39 -12.27 14.07
N LEU A 138 10.52 -11.59 13.31
CA LEU A 138 9.47 -12.23 12.51
C LEU A 138 9.92 -12.64 11.10
N TRP A 139 11.18 -12.41 10.74
CA TRP A 139 11.70 -12.76 9.42
C TRP A 139 11.86 -14.28 9.26
N ASP A 140 11.25 -14.84 8.21
CA ASP A 140 11.28 -16.27 7.87
C ASP A 140 11.94 -16.55 6.51
N GLY A 141 12.49 -15.52 5.87
CA GLY A 141 13.20 -15.61 4.59
C GLY A 141 14.70 -15.93 4.74
N ASP A 142 15.46 -15.75 3.65
CA ASP A 142 16.90 -15.98 3.69
C ASP A 142 17.65 -14.86 4.43
N SER A 143 18.79 -15.20 5.01
CA SER A 143 19.65 -14.29 5.77
C SER A 143 20.97 -13.98 5.03
N ASN A 144 20.95 -14.07 3.70
CA ASN A 144 22.10 -13.72 2.88
C ASN A 144 22.27 -12.20 2.81
N GLU A 145 23.43 -11.76 2.31
CA GLU A 145 23.63 -10.33 2.06
C GLU A 145 22.71 -9.82 0.93
N PRO A 146 22.15 -8.60 1.05
CA PRO A 146 22.35 -7.64 2.15
C PRO A 146 21.52 -7.97 3.40
N LYS A 147 22.13 -7.84 4.59
CA LYS A 147 21.46 -8.03 5.90
C LYS A 147 20.57 -6.87 6.37
N HIS A 148 19.89 -6.19 5.45
CA HIS A 148 19.00 -5.09 5.80
C HIS A 148 17.60 -5.33 5.27
N MET A 149 16.60 -4.93 6.05
CA MET A 149 15.19 -5.00 5.70
C MET A 149 14.56 -3.61 5.82
N ILE A 150 13.74 -3.22 4.85
CA ILE A 150 12.89 -2.02 5.05
C ILE A 150 11.64 -2.46 5.80
N VAL A 151 11.46 -1.93 7.01
CA VAL A 151 10.27 -2.14 7.82
C VAL A 151 9.31 -0.97 7.59
N ASN A 152 8.15 -1.27 6.99
CA ASN A 152 7.03 -0.33 6.93
C ASN A 152 6.19 -0.50 8.20
N THR A 153 6.08 0.55 9.01
CA THR A 153 5.47 0.42 10.35
C THR A 153 3.95 0.49 10.31
N GLU A 154 3.35 1.08 9.26
CA GLU A 154 1.91 1.39 9.21
C GLU A 154 1.42 2.02 10.52
N TRP A 155 2.19 2.96 11.07
CA TRP A 155 2.01 3.45 12.45
C TRP A 155 0.74 4.27 12.68
N GLY A 156 -0.10 4.43 11.65
CA GLY A 156 -1.34 5.19 11.74
C GLY A 156 -2.36 4.51 12.65
N ALA A 157 -2.22 3.20 12.90
CA ALA A 157 -3.02 2.42 13.85
C ALA A 157 -2.43 2.40 15.28
N PHE A 158 -1.30 3.08 15.51
CA PHE A 158 -0.71 3.15 16.85
C PHE A 158 -1.61 3.99 17.77
N GLY A 159 -2.12 3.40 18.85
CA GLY A 159 -3.08 4.01 19.75
C GLY A 159 -4.46 3.35 19.73
N ASP A 160 -4.74 2.47 18.77
CA ASP A 160 -6.03 1.77 18.64
C ASP A 160 -6.32 0.83 19.83
N HIS A 161 -5.32 0.50 20.64
CA HIS A 161 -5.48 -0.33 21.85
C HIS A 161 -5.21 0.46 23.15
N GLY A 162 -5.34 1.79 23.08
CA GLY A 162 -5.23 2.68 24.24
C GLY A 162 -3.81 3.11 24.57
N GLU A 163 -2.81 2.80 23.72
CA GLU A 163 -1.43 3.22 23.91
C GLU A 163 -1.28 4.75 23.99
N LEU A 164 -2.23 5.49 23.42
CA LEU A 164 -2.25 6.96 23.37
C LEU A 164 -3.34 7.60 24.24
N ASP A 165 -4.06 6.82 25.07
CA ASP A 165 -5.18 7.34 25.89
C ASP A 165 -4.77 8.49 26.82
N TYR A 166 -3.51 8.48 27.27
CA TYR A 166 -2.97 9.48 28.18
C TYR A 166 -2.79 10.87 27.53
N ILE A 167 -2.74 10.95 26.20
CA ILE A 167 -2.71 12.22 25.45
C ILE A 167 -4.02 12.53 24.72
N GLN A 168 -4.92 11.54 24.58
CA GLN A 168 -6.17 11.69 23.86
C GLN A 168 -7.16 12.59 24.64
N THR A 169 -7.79 13.53 23.95
CA THR A 169 -8.80 14.41 24.54
C THR A 169 -10.22 13.94 24.22
N LYS A 170 -11.21 14.50 24.93
CA LYS A 170 -12.63 14.29 24.63
C LYS A 170 -13.03 14.70 23.19
N TRP A 171 -12.25 15.56 22.54
CA TRP A 171 -12.52 16.00 21.17
C TRP A 171 -12.05 14.95 20.17
N ASP A 172 -10.90 14.34 20.41
CA ASP A 172 -10.36 13.26 19.58
C ASP A 172 -11.29 12.05 19.61
N LYS A 173 -11.80 11.67 20.80
CA LYS A 173 -12.81 10.61 20.96
C LYS A 173 -14.06 10.85 20.11
N ARG A 174 -14.58 12.09 20.14
CA ARG A 174 -15.77 12.45 19.35
C ARG A 174 -15.51 12.43 17.85
N VAL A 175 -14.28 12.74 17.41
CA VAL A 175 -13.90 12.63 16.00
C VAL A 175 -13.83 11.16 15.58
N ASP A 176 -13.26 10.31 16.42
CA ASP A 176 -13.17 8.86 16.16
C ASP A 176 -14.55 8.20 16.08
N GLU A 177 -15.43 8.46 17.05
CA GLU A 177 -16.82 7.98 17.09
C GLU A 177 -17.63 8.35 15.83
N GLY A 178 -17.30 9.48 15.20
CA GLY A 178 -17.94 9.98 13.98
C GLY A 178 -17.25 9.56 12.68
N SER A 179 -16.17 8.77 12.75
CA SER A 179 -15.38 8.39 11.60
C SER A 179 -15.98 7.19 10.85
N ILE A 180 -15.42 6.87 9.68
CA ILE A 180 -15.82 5.70 8.88
C ILE A 180 -15.40 4.39 9.57
N ASN A 181 -14.30 4.43 10.33
CA ASN A 181 -13.69 3.29 11.01
C ASN A 181 -13.48 3.64 12.50
N PRO A 182 -14.55 3.75 13.30
CA PRO A 182 -14.40 4.02 14.72
C PRO A 182 -13.63 2.89 15.41
N VAL A 183 -12.70 3.23 16.28
CA VAL A 183 -11.94 2.25 17.06
C VAL A 183 -12.86 1.72 18.16
N ASN A 184 -13.53 0.59 17.88
CA ASN A 184 -14.31 -0.08 18.91
C ASN A 184 -13.35 -0.73 19.91
N GLU A 185 -13.44 -0.34 21.19
CA GLU A 185 -12.91 -1.09 22.34
C GLU A 185 -13.42 -2.55 22.28
N GLY A 186 -12.77 -3.46 21.55
CA GLY A 186 -13.29 -4.83 21.47
C GLY A 186 -12.77 -5.81 20.42
N LEU A 187 -11.81 -5.48 19.55
CA LEU A 187 -11.17 -6.50 18.70
C LEU A 187 -9.81 -6.91 19.26
N ILE A 188 -9.89 -7.83 20.21
CA ILE A 188 -8.77 -8.65 20.67
C ILE A 188 -8.27 -9.47 19.47
N PHE A 189 -7.15 -9.07 18.86
CA PHE A 189 -6.33 -10.01 18.10
C PHE A 189 -5.72 -10.98 19.11
N ASN A 190 -6.33 -12.16 19.27
CA ASN A 190 -5.61 -13.29 19.83
C ASN A 190 -4.51 -13.66 18.82
N GLY A 191 -3.28 -13.72 19.31
CA GLY A 191 -2.08 -14.01 18.51
C GLY A 191 -1.98 -15.42 17.98
#